data_AF-A0A923KZT7-F1
#
_entry.id   AF-A0A923KZT7-F1
#
_cell.length_a   1.000
_cell.length_b   1.000
_cell.length_c   1.000
_cell.angle_alpha   90.00
_cell.angle_beta   90.00
_cell.angle_gamma   90.00
#
_symmetry.space_group_name_H-M   'P 1'
#
loop_
_entity.id
_entity.type
_entity.pdbx_description
1 polymer ?
#
loop_
_entity_poly.entity_id
_entity_poly.type
_entity_poly.pdbx_seq_one_letter_code
_entity_poly.pdbx_strand_id
1 'polypeptide(L)'
;MSIVIHDALRAYIDPLTEHEYEALERSLLTEGCRDALVCWGEVLIDGHNRYAICQKHQLPYKVVQNDHFANIEEVQLWMIDNHLARRSVSDFQRGMLALRKKEILSTRNQQQQSTSTEPALQESEQAVPVIKPTQSRQEIARVAGISSHAVVQIEKIQRAASPELVRAVRDGSISISAAAAIASLPTTEQQAAVAGGRKELQEVARQVREKNRVQRQQAKPKPETTVSDAESPPWETAATEDTAEPDVTTGYPAIRQQDVQQRLYELETENQRLKDEIERLRTALQQAQASSKPE
;
A
#
# COMPACT_ATOMS: atom_id res chain seq x y z
N MET A 1 -40.16 0.52 1.05
CA MET A 1 -39.16 0.25 2.11
C MET A 1 -38.45 1.57 2.40
N SER A 2 -38.40 2.00 3.66
CA SER A 2 -37.63 3.18 4.07
C SER A 2 -36.18 2.75 4.32
N ILE A 3 -35.21 3.44 3.74
CA ILE A 3 -33.78 3.19 3.99
C ILE A 3 -33.25 4.28 4.91
N VAL A 4 -32.68 3.86 6.04
CA VAL A 4 -32.06 4.70 7.07
C VAL A 4 -30.55 4.75 6.84
N ILE A 5 -30.00 5.97 6.85
CA ILE A 5 -28.57 6.20 6.72
C ILE A 5 -27.95 6.38 8.10
N HIS A 6 -27.07 5.46 8.49
CA HIS A 6 -26.29 5.60 9.71
C HIS A 6 -24.97 6.32 9.40
N ASP A 7 -24.79 7.54 9.92
CA ASP A 7 -23.62 8.37 9.58
C ASP A 7 -22.28 7.71 9.88
N ALA A 8 -22.18 6.98 11.01
CA ALA A 8 -20.97 6.26 11.35
C ALA A 8 -20.61 5.15 10.34
N LEU A 9 -21.61 4.50 9.70
CA LEU A 9 -21.39 3.49 8.66
C LEU A 9 -21.06 4.16 7.32
N ARG A 10 -21.77 5.23 6.98
CA ARG A 10 -21.51 6.02 5.76
C ARG A 10 -20.08 6.55 5.71
N ALA A 11 -19.57 7.07 6.84
CA ALA A 11 -18.21 7.59 6.96
C ALA A 11 -17.16 6.52 7.29
N TYR A 12 -17.57 5.26 7.42
CA TYR A 12 -16.68 4.20 7.91
C TYR A 12 -15.60 3.81 6.90
N ILE A 13 -15.97 3.79 5.63
CA ILE A 13 -15.06 3.59 4.50
C ILE A 13 -14.77 4.95 3.89
N ASP A 14 -13.52 5.13 3.46
CA ASP A 14 -13.10 6.36 2.80
C ASP A 14 -14.05 6.75 1.66
N PRO A 15 -14.44 8.04 1.57
CA PRO A 15 -15.29 8.50 0.48
C PRO A 15 -14.56 8.40 -0.86
N LEU A 16 -15.34 8.25 -1.93
CA LEU A 16 -14.79 8.36 -3.29
C LEU A 16 -14.18 9.74 -3.50
N THR A 17 -13.13 9.80 -4.30
CA THR A 17 -12.67 11.04 -4.89
C THR A 17 -13.74 11.60 -5.82
N GLU A 18 -13.67 12.90 -6.12
CA GLU A 18 -14.61 13.58 -7.02
C GLU A 18 -14.68 12.89 -8.38
N HIS A 19 -13.52 12.58 -8.96
CA HIS A 19 -13.44 11.87 -10.25
C HIS A 19 -14.07 10.47 -10.20
N GLU A 20 -13.85 9.70 -9.13
CA GLU A 20 -14.48 8.39 -8.98
C GLU A 20 -16.01 8.50 -8.78
N TYR A 21 -16.46 9.51 -8.05
CA TYR A 21 -17.89 9.78 -7.87
C TYR A 21 -18.55 10.15 -9.20
N GLU A 22 -17.94 11.05 -9.99
CA GLU A 22 -18.43 11.43 -11.32
C GLU A 22 -18.46 10.23 -12.29
N ALA A 23 -17.43 9.38 -12.25
CA ALA A 23 -17.38 8.16 -13.06
C ALA A 23 -18.51 7.20 -12.66
N LEU A 24 -18.77 7.04 -11.36
CA LEU A 24 -19.89 6.25 -10.84
C LEU A 24 -21.23 6.85 -11.30
N GLU A 25 -21.44 8.15 -11.10
CA GLU A 25 -22.68 8.85 -11.51
C GLU A 25 -22.96 8.67 -13.00
N ARG A 26 -21.95 8.84 -13.86
CA ARG A 26 -22.07 8.61 -15.30
C ARG A 26 -22.47 7.16 -15.64
N SER A 27 -21.89 6.17 -14.97
CA SER A 27 -22.25 4.76 -15.18
C SER A 27 -23.69 4.47 -14.73
N LEU A 28 -24.13 5.00 -13.58
CA LEU A 28 -25.52 4.83 -13.13
C LEU A 28 -26.53 5.49 -14.07
N LEU A 29 -26.22 6.68 -14.61
CA LEU A 29 -27.11 7.36 -15.56
C LEU A 29 -27.22 6.60 -16.89
N THR A 30 -26.15 5.92 -17.31
CA THR A 30 -26.11 5.21 -18.60
C THR A 30 -26.69 3.80 -18.51
N GLU A 31 -26.38 3.08 -17.42
CA GLU A 31 -26.64 1.63 -17.29
C GLU A 31 -27.66 1.30 -16.19
N GLY A 32 -28.06 2.29 -15.38
CA GLY A 32 -28.86 2.10 -14.18
C GLY A 32 -28.07 1.54 -12.99
N CYS A 33 -28.74 1.40 -11.83
CA CYS A 33 -28.15 0.80 -10.65
C CYS A 33 -28.15 -0.73 -10.73
N ARG A 34 -27.15 -1.30 -11.43
CA ARG A 34 -27.01 -2.75 -11.64
C ARG A 34 -26.82 -3.52 -10.34
N ASP A 35 -25.85 -3.08 -9.54
CA ASP A 35 -25.51 -3.71 -8.28
C ASP A 35 -26.52 -3.30 -7.20
N ALA A 36 -27.06 -4.29 -6.49
CA ALA A 36 -28.01 -4.05 -5.42
C ALA A 36 -27.38 -3.28 -4.24
N LEU A 37 -28.19 -2.46 -3.59
CA LEU A 37 -27.89 -1.88 -2.28
C LEU A 37 -28.01 -2.99 -1.22
N VAL A 38 -27.14 -2.97 -0.22
CA VAL A 38 -27.18 -3.96 0.87
C VAL A 38 -27.65 -3.27 2.13
N CYS A 39 -28.70 -3.82 2.74
CA CYS A 39 -29.28 -3.32 3.99
C CYS A 39 -29.24 -4.38 5.09
N TRP A 40 -29.23 -3.91 6.33
CA TRP A 40 -29.46 -4.71 7.54
C TRP A 40 -30.71 -4.14 8.22
N GLY A 41 -31.84 -4.81 8.03
CA GLY A 41 -33.15 -4.24 8.32
C GLY A 41 -33.39 -2.99 7.47
N GLU A 42 -33.62 -1.84 8.12
CA GLU A 42 -33.77 -0.55 7.43
C GLU A 42 -32.43 0.17 7.21
N VAL A 43 -31.33 -0.27 7.83
CA VAL A 43 -30.05 0.44 7.80
C VAL A 43 -29.28 0.10 6.53
N LEU A 44 -28.85 1.12 5.78
CA LEU A 44 -27.95 0.92 4.64
C LEU A 44 -26.54 0.59 5.12
N ILE A 45 -25.99 -0.53 4.65
CA ILE A 45 -24.64 -0.98 5.03
C ILE A 45 -23.64 -0.97 3.87
N ASP A 46 -24.09 -1.16 2.62
CA ASP A 46 -23.25 -0.98 1.43
C ASP A 46 -24.05 -0.34 0.28
N GLY A 47 -23.35 0.48 -0.51
CA GLY A 47 -23.95 1.22 -1.62
C GLY A 47 -24.38 2.65 -1.28
N HIS A 48 -23.86 3.27 -0.23
CA HIS A 48 -24.15 4.67 0.17
C HIS A 48 -24.10 5.67 -1.01
N ASN A 49 -23.03 5.63 -1.81
CA ASN A 49 -22.87 6.53 -2.96
C ASN A 49 -23.87 6.21 -4.08
N ARG A 50 -24.09 4.92 -4.36
CA ARG A 50 -25.10 4.46 -5.33
C ARG A 50 -26.50 4.91 -4.91
N TYR A 51 -26.85 4.74 -3.64
CA TYR A 51 -28.12 5.19 -3.09
C TYR A 51 -28.32 6.70 -3.25
N ALA A 52 -27.32 7.51 -2.85
CA ALA A 52 -27.39 8.96 -2.99
C ALA A 52 -27.60 9.41 -4.45
N ILE A 53 -26.86 8.81 -5.39
CA ILE A 53 -27.00 9.09 -6.84
C ILE A 53 -28.37 8.65 -7.35
N CYS A 54 -28.85 7.46 -6.96
CA CYS A 54 -30.16 6.97 -7.36
C CYS A 54 -31.29 7.88 -6.87
N GLN A 55 -31.21 8.36 -5.62
CA GLN A 55 -32.17 9.30 -5.07
C GLN A 55 -32.15 10.64 -5.81
N LYS A 56 -30.95 11.16 -6.11
CA LYS A 56 -30.75 12.42 -6.85
C LYS A 56 -31.39 12.40 -8.24
N HIS A 57 -31.27 11.28 -8.95
CA HIS A 57 -31.75 11.13 -10.35
C HIS A 57 -33.02 10.29 -10.48
N GLN A 58 -33.66 9.93 -9.36
CA GLN A 58 -34.85 9.09 -9.30
C GLN A 58 -34.69 7.77 -10.09
N LEU A 59 -33.50 7.16 -10.02
CA LEU A 59 -33.20 5.90 -10.68
C LEU A 59 -33.73 4.71 -9.88
N PRO A 60 -34.27 3.68 -10.54
CA PRO A 60 -34.65 2.44 -9.86
C PRO A 60 -33.41 1.70 -9.36
N TYR A 61 -33.54 1.04 -8.21
CA TYR A 61 -32.48 0.23 -7.61
C TYR A 61 -33.07 -1.02 -6.94
N LYS A 62 -32.23 -2.03 -6.79
CA LYS A 62 -32.55 -3.26 -6.04
C LYS A 62 -31.95 -3.18 -4.64
N VAL A 63 -32.61 -3.81 -3.68
CA VAL A 63 -32.13 -3.94 -2.30
C VAL A 63 -32.03 -5.42 -1.96
N VAL A 64 -30.92 -5.80 -1.33
CA VAL A 64 -30.69 -7.13 -0.75
C VAL A 64 -30.53 -6.97 0.76
N GLN A 65 -31.15 -7.88 1.52
CA GLN A 65 -31.02 -7.93 2.98
C GLN A 65 -29.84 -8.82 3.38
N ASN A 66 -29.14 -8.40 4.43
CA ASN A 66 -28.14 -9.21 5.11
C ASN A 66 -28.44 -9.19 6.61
N ASP A 67 -29.15 -10.22 7.06
CA ASP A 67 -29.71 -10.32 8.42
C ASP A 67 -28.81 -11.10 9.38
N HIS A 68 -27.56 -11.35 9.00
CA HIS A 68 -26.64 -12.21 9.77
C HIS A 68 -25.85 -11.46 10.85
N PHE A 69 -26.06 -10.15 11.01
CA PHE A 69 -25.30 -9.33 11.96
C PHE A 69 -26.04 -9.19 13.29
N ALA A 70 -25.32 -9.42 14.39
CA ALA A 70 -25.84 -9.19 15.74
C ALA A 70 -25.76 -7.71 16.16
N ASN A 71 -24.80 -6.95 15.62
CA ASN A 71 -24.53 -5.58 16.01
C ASN A 71 -23.78 -4.79 14.91
N ILE A 72 -23.61 -3.48 15.14
CA ILE A 72 -22.92 -2.57 14.23
C ILE A 72 -21.43 -2.94 14.03
N GLU A 73 -20.78 -3.53 15.03
CA GLU A 73 -19.37 -3.95 14.93
C GLU A 73 -19.19 -5.07 13.91
N GLU A 74 -20.11 -6.05 13.87
CA GLU A 74 -20.10 -7.11 12.87
C GLU A 74 -20.38 -6.59 11.45
N VAL A 75 -21.26 -5.59 11.33
CA VAL A 75 -21.46 -4.86 10.07
C VAL A 75 -20.15 -4.19 9.62
N GLN A 76 -19.45 -3.52 10.53
CA GLN A 76 -18.18 -2.86 10.24
C GLN A 76 -17.09 -3.85 9.79
N LEU A 77 -16.97 -5.00 10.45
CA LEU A 77 -16.03 -6.05 10.06
C LEU A 77 -16.36 -6.58 8.66
N TRP A 78 -17.65 -6.80 8.36
CA TRP A 78 -18.08 -7.22 7.03
C TRP A 78 -17.80 -6.15 5.97
N MET A 79 -18.01 -4.85 6.28
CA MET A 79 -17.69 -3.75 5.38
C MET A 79 -16.19 -3.70 5.05
N ILE A 80 -15.32 -3.93 6.04
CA ILE A 80 -13.87 -4.02 5.83
C ILE A 80 -13.55 -5.20 4.90
N ASP A 81 -14.08 -6.39 5.19
CA ASP A 81 -13.76 -7.59 4.42
C ASP A 81 -14.24 -7.48 2.96
N ASN A 82 -15.41 -6.92 2.75
CA ASN A 82 -15.91 -6.63 1.41
C ASN A 82 -15.00 -5.67 0.63
N HIS A 83 -14.42 -4.66 1.30
CA HIS A 83 -13.48 -3.73 0.66
C HIS A 83 -12.11 -4.36 0.41
N LEU A 84 -11.58 -5.14 1.34
CA LEU A 84 -10.31 -5.85 1.16
C LEU A 84 -10.36 -6.84 -0.03
N ALA A 85 -11.52 -7.39 -0.33
CA ALA A 85 -11.72 -8.26 -1.50
C ALA A 85 -11.69 -7.52 -2.85
N ARG A 86 -11.82 -6.19 -2.89
CA ARG A 86 -11.88 -5.41 -4.14
C ARG A 86 -10.49 -5.09 -4.70
N ARG A 87 -10.26 -5.44 -5.97
CA ARG A 87 -8.96 -5.20 -6.64
C ARG A 87 -8.60 -3.72 -6.81
N SER A 88 -9.59 -2.82 -6.79
CA SER A 88 -9.40 -1.38 -6.97
C SER A 88 -8.88 -0.66 -5.71
N VAL A 89 -8.91 -1.31 -4.54
CA VAL A 89 -8.50 -0.67 -3.28
C VAL A 89 -6.98 -0.60 -3.20
N SER A 90 -6.46 0.60 -2.97
CA SER A 90 -5.01 0.86 -2.89
C SER A 90 -4.36 0.16 -1.70
N ASP A 91 -3.06 -0.12 -1.79
CA ASP A 91 -2.28 -0.71 -0.69
C ASP A 91 -2.37 0.10 0.61
N PHE A 92 -2.43 1.43 0.50
CA PHE A 92 -2.59 2.31 1.65
C PHE A 92 -3.93 2.08 2.34
N GLN A 93 -5.03 2.08 1.58
CA GLN A 93 -6.37 1.82 2.09
C GLN A 93 -6.48 0.39 2.66
N ARG A 94 -5.89 -0.62 1.99
CA ARG A 94 -5.82 -2.00 2.49
C ARG A 94 -5.16 -2.08 3.86
N GLY A 95 -4.01 -1.41 4.02
CA GLY A 95 -3.33 -1.36 5.31
C GLY A 95 -4.14 -0.65 6.39
N MET A 96 -4.78 0.48 6.08
CA MET A 96 -5.65 1.21 7.02
C MET A 96 -6.85 0.38 7.47
N LEU A 97 -7.51 -0.30 6.54
CA LEU A 97 -8.64 -1.20 6.85
C LEU A 97 -8.20 -2.40 7.69
N ALA A 98 -7.05 -3.01 7.40
CA ALA A 98 -6.53 -4.13 8.18
C ALA A 98 -6.12 -3.71 9.60
N LEU A 99 -5.56 -2.51 9.77
CA LEU A 99 -5.26 -1.93 11.09
C LEU A 99 -6.55 -1.73 11.91
N ARG A 100 -7.60 -1.16 11.29
CA ARG A 100 -8.89 -0.97 11.95
C ARG A 100 -9.58 -2.30 12.28
N LYS A 101 -9.51 -3.30 11.39
CA LYS A 101 -10.01 -4.65 11.65
C LYS A 101 -9.35 -5.27 12.88
N LYS A 102 -8.02 -5.15 13.00
CA LYS A 102 -7.28 -5.64 14.15
C LYS A 102 -7.70 -4.92 15.44
N GLU A 103 -7.88 -3.61 15.41
CA GLU A 103 -8.31 -2.83 16.58
C GLU A 103 -9.63 -3.36 17.13
N ILE A 104 -10.63 -3.53 16.26
CA ILE A 104 -11.95 -4.10 16.62
C ILE A 104 -11.81 -5.48 17.27
N LEU A 105 -11.10 -6.40 16.61
CA LEU A 105 -10.91 -7.76 17.13
C LEU A 105 -10.14 -7.76 18.46
N SER A 106 -9.19 -6.84 18.63
CA SER A 106 -8.43 -6.74 19.88
C SER A 106 -9.29 -6.24 21.04
N THR A 107 -10.17 -5.26 20.79
CA THR A 107 -11.12 -4.76 21.79
C THR A 107 -12.12 -5.84 22.19
N ARG A 108 -12.63 -6.61 21.22
CA ARG A 108 -13.54 -7.75 21.48
C ARG A 108 -12.88 -8.81 22.36
N ASN A 109 -11.64 -9.20 22.06
CA ASN A 109 -10.90 -10.18 22.85
C ASN A 109 -10.65 -9.70 24.29
N GLN A 110 -10.34 -8.41 24.49
CA GLN A 110 -10.16 -7.81 25.82
C GLN A 110 -11.47 -7.79 26.63
N GLN A 111 -12.59 -7.49 25.99
CA GLN A 111 -13.92 -7.53 26.63
C GLN A 111 -14.30 -8.96 27.07
N GLN A 112 -14.02 -9.97 26.25
CA GLN A 112 -14.29 -11.36 26.60
C GLN A 112 -13.39 -11.86 27.75
N GLN A 113 -12.12 -11.46 27.79
CA GLN A 113 -11.21 -11.82 28.89
C GLN A 113 -11.63 -11.18 30.22
N SER A 114 -12.12 -9.94 30.19
CA SER A 114 -12.57 -9.24 31.41
C SER A 114 -13.87 -9.81 31.97
N THR A 115 -14.80 -10.28 31.13
CA THR A 115 -16.05 -10.93 31.57
C THR A 115 -15.86 -12.37 32.07
N SER A 116 -14.70 -13.00 31.81
CA SER A 116 -14.42 -14.41 32.17
C SER A 116 -13.75 -14.58 33.54
N THR A 117 -13.76 -13.55 34.39
CA THR A 117 -13.09 -13.58 35.71
C THR A 117 -14.01 -14.15 36.79
N GLU A 118 -14.42 -15.41 36.65
CA GLU A 118 -14.76 -16.27 37.81
C GLU A 118 -13.74 -17.42 37.88
N PRO A 119 -13.19 -17.76 39.06
CA PRO A 119 -12.13 -18.76 39.18
C PRO A 119 -12.73 -20.16 39.19
N ALA A 120 -12.91 -20.76 38.02
CA ALA A 120 -13.11 -22.20 37.90
C ALA A 120 -11.77 -22.87 37.58
N LEU A 121 -11.24 -23.58 38.58
CA LEU A 121 -10.12 -24.51 38.49
C LEU A 121 -10.38 -25.56 37.40
N GLN A 122 -9.89 -25.36 36.18
CA GLN A 122 -9.69 -26.45 35.22
C GLN A 122 -8.40 -26.22 34.43
N GLU A 123 -7.44 -27.10 34.68
CA GLU A 123 -6.28 -27.38 33.86
C GLU A 123 -6.73 -27.62 32.40
N SER A 124 -6.52 -26.63 31.56
CA SER A 124 -6.32 -26.85 30.14
C SER A 124 -5.17 -25.95 29.70
N GLU A 125 -4.02 -26.58 29.47
CA GLU A 125 -2.82 -25.98 28.89
C GLU A 125 -3.07 -25.62 27.41
N GLN A 126 -3.92 -24.63 27.16
CA GLN A 126 -3.86 -23.86 25.92
C GLN A 126 -3.46 -22.45 26.30
N ALA A 127 -2.16 -22.29 26.53
CA ALA A 127 -1.52 -21.01 26.65
C ALA A 127 -1.93 -20.16 25.44
N VAL A 128 -2.77 -19.16 25.68
CA VAL A 128 -3.06 -18.10 24.70
C VAL A 128 -1.70 -17.56 24.25
N PRO A 129 -1.30 -17.72 22.98
CA PRO A 129 0.01 -17.28 22.57
C PRO A 129 0.03 -15.77 22.77
N VAL A 130 0.94 -15.29 23.63
CA VAL A 130 1.26 -13.87 23.74
C VAL A 130 1.74 -13.44 22.35
N ILE A 131 0.82 -12.88 21.55
CA ILE A 131 1.09 -12.52 20.16
C ILE A 131 2.21 -11.48 20.18
N LYS A 132 3.39 -11.86 19.71
CA LYS A 132 4.53 -10.94 19.67
C LYS A 132 4.15 -9.77 18.74
N PRO A 133 4.58 -8.52 19.02
CA PRO A 133 4.26 -7.36 18.16
C PRO A 133 4.63 -7.58 16.69
N THR A 134 5.66 -8.40 16.42
CA THR A 134 6.09 -8.81 15.08
C THR A 134 5.13 -9.78 14.41
N GLN A 135 4.60 -10.76 15.13
CA GLN A 135 3.57 -11.69 14.63
C GLN A 135 2.29 -10.93 14.30
N SER A 136 1.93 -9.97 15.16
CA SER A 136 0.76 -9.14 14.93
C SER A 136 0.87 -8.25 13.68
N ARG A 137 2.08 -7.79 13.32
CA ARG A 137 2.32 -7.05 12.07
C ARG A 137 2.26 -7.94 10.83
N GLN A 138 2.75 -9.18 10.94
CA GLN A 138 2.68 -10.16 9.85
C GLN A 138 1.22 -10.55 9.54
N GLU A 139 0.38 -10.66 10.57
CA GLU A 139 -1.06 -10.90 10.40
C GLU A 139 -1.74 -9.74 9.68
N ILE A 140 -1.48 -8.48 10.07
CA ILE A 140 -2.01 -7.30 9.37
C ILE A 140 -1.57 -7.31 7.90
N ALA A 141 -0.28 -7.59 7.65
CA ALA A 141 0.28 -7.66 6.31
C ALA A 141 -0.43 -8.72 5.45
N ARG A 142 -0.69 -9.90 6.02
CA ARG A 142 -1.42 -10.99 5.36
C ARG A 142 -2.87 -10.63 5.04
N VAL A 143 -3.59 -10.02 5.98
CA VAL A 143 -4.98 -9.58 5.79
C VAL A 143 -5.08 -8.49 4.73
N ALA A 144 -4.16 -7.51 4.76
CA ALA A 144 -4.12 -6.44 3.77
C ALA A 144 -3.62 -6.91 2.39
N GLY A 145 -2.84 -8.00 2.34
CA GLY A 145 -2.17 -8.46 1.12
C GLY A 145 -0.95 -7.61 0.73
N ILE A 146 -0.27 -7.00 1.71
CA ILE A 146 0.88 -6.09 1.51
C ILE A 146 2.10 -6.58 2.30
N SER A 147 3.27 -5.98 2.05
CA SER A 147 4.48 -6.31 2.82
C SER A 147 4.43 -5.80 4.26
N SER A 148 5.07 -6.52 5.20
CA SER A 148 5.22 -6.05 6.60
C SER A 148 5.89 -4.68 6.71
N HIS A 149 6.81 -4.36 5.78
CA HIS A 149 7.43 -3.04 5.71
C HIS A 149 6.44 -1.94 5.34
N ALA A 150 5.52 -2.20 4.40
CA ALA A 150 4.44 -1.28 4.07
C ALA A 150 3.53 -1.04 5.28
N VAL A 151 3.18 -2.08 6.05
CA VAL A 151 2.40 -1.93 7.29
C VAL A 151 3.08 -0.95 8.26
N VAL A 152 4.39 -1.07 8.48
CA VAL A 152 5.14 -0.15 9.35
C VAL A 152 5.10 1.29 8.85
N GLN A 153 5.19 1.49 7.53
CA GLN A 153 5.08 2.83 6.93
C GLN A 153 3.67 3.41 7.09
N ILE A 154 2.64 2.58 6.94
CA ILE A 154 1.23 2.98 7.11
C ILE A 154 0.94 3.31 8.57
N GLU A 155 1.38 2.49 9.54
CA GLU A 155 1.29 2.79 10.98
C GLU A 155 1.91 4.16 11.31
N LYS A 156 3.07 4.46 10.70
CA LYS A 156 3.74 5.75 10.88
C LYS A 156 2.92 6.91 10.30
N ILE A 157 2.38 6.75 9.09
CA ILE A 157 1.53 7.75 8.45
C ILE A 157 0.27 7.99 9.31
N GLN A 158 -0.43 6.93 9.73
CA GLN A 158 -1.62 7.02 10.56
C GLN A 158 -1.38 7.83 11.85
N ARG A 159 -0.20 7.68 12.46
CA ARG A 159 0.12 8.31 13.74
C ARG A 159 0.57 9.77 13.63
N ALA A 160 1.32 10.11 12.59
CA ALA A 160 2.08 11.37 12.54
C ALA A 160 1.78 12.25 11.32
N ALA A 161 1.02 11.75 10.33
CA ALA A 161 0.69 12.53 9.14
C ALA A 161 -0.47 13.51 9.41
N SER A 162 -0.35 14.71 8.83
CA SER A 162 -1.45 15.66 8.73
C SER A 162 -2.62 15.10 7.90
N PRO A 163 -3.87 15.52 8.18
CA PRO A 163 -5.04 15.08 7.40
C PRO A 163 -4.88 15.32 5.90
N GLU A 164 -4.23 16.42 5.52
CA GLU A 164 -3.95 16.77 4.13
C GLU A 164 -2.96 15.79 3.49
N LEU A 165 -1.92 15.36 4.22
CA LEU A 165 -0.97 14.36 3.73
C LEU A 165 -1.63 12.98 3.60
N VAL A 166 -2.48 12.58 4.54
CA VAL A 166 -3.24 11.31 4.46
C VAL A 166 -4.12 11.30 3.22
N ARG A 167 -4.83 12.41 2.94
CA ARG A 167 -5.61 12.56 1.70
C ARG A 167 -4.72 12.45 0.46
N ALA A 168 -3.56 13.10 0.44
CA ALA A 168 -2.64 13.03 -0.69
C ALA A 168 -2.15 11.60 -0.97
N VAL A 169 -1.92 10.77 0.07
CA VAL A 169 -1.56 9.35 -0.10
C VAL A 169 -2.73 8.55 -0.63
N ARG A 170 -3.92 8.73 -0.02
CA ARG A 170 -5.14 8.02 -0.40
C ARG A 170 -5.53 8.28 -1.85
N ASP A 171 -5.42 9.52 -2.29
CA ASP A 171 -5.74 9.95 -3.66
C ASP A 171 -4.59 9.60 -4.65
N GLY A 172 -3.53 8.90 -4.18
CA GLY A 172 -2.41 8.44 -5.01
C GLY A 172 -1.46 9.55 -5.48
N SER A 173 -1.55 10.76 -4.93
CA SER A 173 -0.69 11.88 -5.31
C SER A 173 0.75 11.75 -4.80
N ILE A 174 0.97 10.92 -3.77
CA ILE A 174 2.29 10.58 -3.23
C ILE A 174 2.32 9.11 -2.81
N SER A 175 3.47 8.44 -2.97
CA SER A 175 3.62 7.05 -2.55
C SER A 175 3.69 6.91 -1.02
N ILE A 176 3.27 5.74 -0.51
CA ILE A 176 3.33 5.38 0.93
C ILE A 176 4.73 5.64 1.50
N SER A 177 5.76 5.20 0.79
CA SER A 177 7.14 5.37 1.23
C SER A 177 7.57 6.84 1.33
N ALA A 178 7.06 7.72 0.47
CA ALA A 178 7.41 9.14 0.44
C ALA A 178 6.65 9.88 1.53
N ALA A 179 5.35 9.60 1.69
CA ALA A 179 4.57 10.13 2.79
C ALA A 179 5.08 9.68 4.16
N ALA A 180 5.53 8.42 4.31
CA ALA A 180 6.14 7.97 5.54
C ALA A 180 7.46 8.69 5.88
N ALA A 181 8.17 9.24 4.87
CA ALA A 181 9.31 10.12 5.11
C ALA A 181 8.82 11.49 5.61
N ILE A 182 7.87 12.11 4.90
CA ILE A 182 7.31 13.43 5.26
C ILE A 182 6.63 13.40 6.64
N ALA A 183 5.99 12.29 7.02
CA ALA A 183 5.37 12.10 8.34
C ALA A 183 6.35 12.17 9.53
N SER A 184 7.68 12.18 9.28
CA SER A 184 8.68 12.48 10.32
C SER A 184 8.87 13.96 10.58
N LEU A 185 8.37 14.84 9.71
CA LEU A 185 8.50 16.29 9.83
C LEU A 185 7.38 16.87 10.72
N PRO A 186 7.56 18.07 11.28
CA PRO A 186 6.50 18.80 11.97
C PRO A 186 5.29 19.04 11.06
N THR A 187 4.09 19.05 11.65
CA THR A 187 2.81 19.19 10.92
C THR A 187 2.78 20.40 9.98
N THR A 188 3.38 21.53 10.39
CA THR A 188 3.46 22.75 9.57
C THR A 188 4.22 22.55 8.27
N GLU A 189 5.35 21.83 8.30
CA GLU A 189 6.12 21.50 7.11
C GLU A 189 5.39 20.50 6.22
N GLN A 190 4.66 19.54 6.82
CA GLN A 190 3.84 18.60 6.05
C GLN A 190 2.75 19.34 5.25
N GLN A 191 2.07 20.30 5.89
CA GLN A 191 1.04 21.11 5.25
C GLN A 191 1.61 22.00 4.14
N ALA A 192 2.77 22.62 4.37
CA ALA A 192 3.48 23.40 3.34
C ALA A 192 3.84 22.52 2.13
N ALA A 193 4.34 21.30 2.37
CA ALA A 193 4.67 20.36 1.31
C ALA A 193 3.43 19.96 0.49
N VAL A 194 2.29 19.70 1.14
CA VAL A 194 1.02 19.40 0.46
C VAL A 194 0.52 20.59 -0.35
N ALA A 195 0.62 21.82 0.19
CA ALA A 195 0.21 23.04 -0.49
C ALA A 195 1.03 23.33 -1.77
N GLY A 196 2.31 22.96 -1.79
CA GLY A 196 3.17 23.03 -2.98
C GLY A 196 2.85 21.98 -4.05
N GLY A 197 1.93 21.05 -3.78
CA GLY A 197 1.45 20.05 -4.74
C GLY A 197 2.43 18.88 -4.94
N ARG A 198 2.20 18.08 -6.00
CA ARG A 198 2.90 16.81 -6.22
C ARG A 198 4.42 16.94 -6.33
N LYS A 199 4.93 18.01 -6.95
CA LYS A 199 6.37 18.21 -7.14
C LYS A 199 7.07 18.53 -5.81
N GLU A 200 6.50 19.45 -5.04
CA GLU A 200 7.02 19.82 -3.72
C GLU A 200 7.01 18.62 -2.77
N LEU A 201 5.92 17.85 -2.74
CA LEU A 201 5.83 16.60 -1.98
C LEU A 201 6.97 15.62 -2.31
N GLN A 202 7.31 15.46 -3.60
CA GLN A 202 8.41 14.58 -4.01
C GLN A 202 9.78 15.12 -3.58
N GLU A 203 9.98 16.42 -3.70
CA GLU A 203 11.23 17.07 -3.33
C GLU A 203 11.46 17.02 -1.81
N VAL A 204 10.47 17.40 -1.02
CA VAL A 204 10.53 17.32 0.45
C VAL A 204 10.78 15.87 0.89
N ALA A 205 10.07 14.89 0.31
CA ALA A 205 10.33 13.49 0.62
C ALA A 205 11.76 13.05 0.29
N ARG A 206 12.33 13.52 -0.83
CA ARG A 206 13.72 13.26 -1.20
C ARG A 206 14.69 13.89 -0.20
N GLN A 207 14.48 15.14 0.18
CA GLN A 207 15.32 15.85 1.15
C GLN A 207 15.32 15.15 2.51
N VAL A 208 14.14 14.70 2.99
CA VAL A 208 14.03 13.96 4.26
C VAL A 208 14.78 12.63 4.21
N ARG A 209 14.67 11.89 3.10
CA ARG A 209 15.40 10.64 2.93
C ARG A 209 16.90 10.84 2.90
N GLU A 210 17.37 11.89 2.24
CA GLU A 210 18.79 12.25 2.20
C GLU A 210 19.29 12.60 3.60
N LYS A 211 18.59 13.48 4.32
CA LYS A 211 18.90 13.83 5.73
C LYS A 211 18.97 12.58 6.61
N ASN A 212 17.98 11.69 6.52
CA ASN A 212 17.96 10.44 7.28
C ASN A 212 19.09 9.49 6.89
N ARG A 213 19.51 9.45 5.62
CA ARG A 213 20.63 8.64 5.15
C ARG A 213 21.96 9.15 5.72
N VAL A 214 22.19 10.46 5.63
CA VAL A 214 23.39 11.11 6.16
C VAL A 214 23.47 10.93 7.68
N GLN A 215 22.38 11.13 8.41
CA GLN A 215 22.33 10.90 9.86
C GLN A 215 22.65 9.44 10.23
N ARG A 216 22.14 8.45 9.48
CA ARG A 216 22.46 7.04 9.71
C ARG A 216 23.93 6.71 9.42
N GLN A 217 24.54 7.35 8.43
CA GLN A 217 25.97 7.18 8.12
C GLN A 217 26.87 7.82 9.19
N GLN A 218 26.46 8.96 9.74
CA GLN A 218 27.18 9.63 10.83
C GLN A 218 27.02 8.91 12.18
N ALA A 219 25.88 8.25 12.42
CA ALA A 219 25.59 7.53 13.66
C ALA A 219 26.24 6.13 13.75
N LYS A 220 26.83 5.61 12.68
CA LYS A 220 27.71 4.44 12.76
C LYS A 220 29.11 4.93 13.18
N PRO A 221 29.61 4.65 14.40
CA PRO A 221 31.01 4.88 14.69
C PRO A 221 31.83 4.00 13.73
N LYS A 222 32.84 4.60 13.08
CA LYS A 222 33.86 3.84 12.34
C LYS A 222 34.47 2.83 13.32
N PRO A 223 34.48 1.50 13.03
CA PRO A 223 35.54 0.68 13.58
C PRO A 223 36.84 1.22 12.97
N GLU A 224 37.73 1.73 13.80
CA GLU A 224 39.08 2.11 13.39
C GLU A 224 39.72 0.91 12.71
N THR A 225 40.08 1.09 11.45
CA THR A 225 40.91 0.15 10.70
C THR A 225 42.34 0.32 11.21
N THR A 226 42.72 -0.42 12.24
CA THR A 226 44.13 -0.79 12.43
C THR A 226 44.45 -1.86 11.40
N VAL A 227 45.17 -1.47 10.35
CA VAL A 227 45.89 -2.41 9.50
C VAL A 227 46.99 -3.06 10.34
N SER A 228 46.81 -4.35 10.66
CA SER A 228 47.90 -5.26 11.00
C SER A 228 47.56 -6.64 10.48
N ASP A 229 48.33 -7.05 9.48
CA ASP A 229 48.69 -8.38 8.99
C ASP A 229 47.80 -9.62 9.27
N ALA A 230 47.66 -10.39 8.18
CA ALA A 230 47.44 -11.84 8.12
C ALA A 230 46.09 -12.39 8.59
N GLU A 231 45.23 -12.76 7.63
CA GLU A 231 44.94 -14.17 7.29
C GLU A 231 43.73 -14.24 6.35
N SER A 232 43.84 -15.12 5.36
CA SER A 232 42.88 -15.37 4.30
C SER A 232 41.48 -15.79 4.83
N PRO A 233 40.38 -15.55 4.08
CA PRO A 233 39.03 -15.90 4.51
C PRO A 233 38.85 -17.42 4.73
N PRO A 234 38.37 -17.86 5.90
CA PRO A 234 38.21 -19.27 6.24
C PRO A 234 36.91 -19.84 5.65
N TRP A 235 36.95 -20.32 4.41
CA TRP A 235 36.03 -21.36 3.95
C TRP A 235 36.59 -22.28 2.86
N GLU A 236 37.90 -22.27 2.60
CA GLU A 236 38.53 -23.34 1.83
C GLU A 236 39.12 -24.40 2.76
N THR A 237 38.74 -25.65 2.46
CA THR A 237 39.22 -26.93 2.98
C THR A 237 38.49 -27.52 4.19
N ALA A 238 37.46 -28.33 3.90
CA ALA A 238 37.33 -29.65 4.50
C ALA A 238 36.54 -30.55 3.56
N ALA A 239 37.26 -31.34 2.78
CA ALA A 239 36.71 -32.56 2.21
C ALA A 239 36.57 -33.59 3.33
N THR A 240 35.36 -34.08 3.57
CA THR A 240 35.10 -35.42 4.10
C THR A 240 33.79 -35.95 3.52
N GLU A 241 33.83 -37.23 3.22
CA GLU A 241 32.91 -38.01 2.39
C GLU A 241 31.54 -38.25 3.04
N ASP A 242 30.57 -38.53 2.14
CA ASP A 242 29.45 -39.47 2.30
C ASP A 242 28.21 -39.08 3.14
N THR A 243 27.13 -38.66 2.46
CA THR A 243 25.87 -39.44 2.29
C THR A 243 24.66 -38.54 1.96
N ALA A 244 23.90 -38.97 0.95
CA ALA A 244 22.48 -38.67 0.65
C ALA A 244 22.06 -37.31 0.04
N GLU A 245 21.94 -37.33 -1.30
CA GLU A 245 20.95 -36.64 -2.15
C GLU A 245 19.49 -36.69 -1.58
N PRO A 246 18.61 -35.69 -1.84
CA PRO A 246 18.05 -35.53 -3.19
C PRO A 246 17.90 -34.11 -3.76
N ASP A 247 18.38 -33.98 -5.00
CA ASP A 247 17.82 -33.28 -6.17
C ASP A 247 16.45 -32.56 -6.04
N VAL A 248 16.45 -31.24 -6.23
CA VAL A 248 15.48 -30.56 -7.12
C VAL A 248 16.22 -29.48 -7.91
N THR A 249 16.73 -29.88 -9.06
CA THR A 249 17.21 -29.05 -10.15
C THR A 249 16.06 -28.21 -10.74
N THR A 250 16.05 -26.89 -10.49
CA THR A 250 15.40 -25.93 -11.40
C THR A 250 16.44 -24.90 -11.81
N GLY A 251 17.08 -25.16 -12.96
CA GLY A 251 18.14 -24.35 -13.52
C GLY A 251 17.67 -22.94 -13.87
N TYR A 252 18.06 -21.97 -13.05
CA TYR A 252 18.38 -20.65 -13.57
C TYR A 252 19.84 -20.71 -14.05
N PRO A 253 20.14 -20.43 -15.33
CA PRO A 253 21.53 -20.30 -15.73
C PRO A 253 22.14 -19.16 -14.92
N ALA A 254 23.21 -19.45 -14.18
CA ALA A 254 24.02 -18.41 -13.56
C ALA A 254 24.64 -17.57 -14.69
N ILE A 255 23.95 -16.50 -15.09
CA ILE A 255 24.48 -15.55 -16.07
C ILE A 255 25.77 -15.02 -15.47
N ARG A 256 26.90 -15.33 -16.12
CA ARG A 256 28.20 -14.91 -15.61
C ARG A 256 28.22 -13.39 -15.64
N GLN A 257 28.77 -12.76 -14.61
CA GLN A 257 28.87 -11.30 -14.56
C GLN A 257 29.52 -10.71 -15.83
N GLN A 258 30.40 -11.47 -16.47
CA GLN A 258 31.02 -11.15 -17.75
C GLN A 258 30.00 -11.06 -18.90
N ASP A 259 29.01 -11.96 -18.95
CA ASP A 259 27.97 -11.96 -19.99
C ASP A 259 27.06 -10.73 -19.84
N VAL A 260 26.75 -10.34 -18.60
CA VAL A 260 25.98 -9.11 -18.30
C VAL A 260 26.77 -7.87 -18.72
N GLN A 261 28.06 -7.82 -18.42
CA GLN A 261 28.93 -6.69 -18.79
C GLN A 261 29.07 -6.56 -20.32
N GLN A 262 29.23 -7.67 -21.02
CA GLN A 262 29.25 -7.69 -22.49
C GLN A 262 27.93 -7.17 -23.06
N ARG A 263 26.79 -7.63 -22.51
CA ARG A 263 25.48 -7.19 -22.99
C ARG A 263 25.22 -5.71 -22.73
N LEU A 264 25.69 -5.17 -21.61
CA LEU A 264 25.61 -3.74 -21.32
C LEU A 264 26.43 -2.92 -22.33
N TYR A 265 27.66 -3.35 -22.63
CA TYR A 265 28.50 -2.70 -23.62
C TYR A 265 27.85 -2.71 -25.02
N GLU A 266 27.32 -3.85 -25.46
CA GLU A 266 26.58 -3.95 -26.72
C GLU A 266 25.41 -2.97 -26.78
N LEU A 267 24.57 -2.96 -25.73
CA LEU A 267 23.42 -2.07 -25.66
C LEU A 267 23.82 -0.59 -25.63
N GLU A 268 24.94 -0.25 -24.99
CA GLU A 268 25.47 1.12 -24.99
C GLU A 268 25.90 1.54 -26.39
N THR A 269 26.60 0.67 -27.12
CA THR A 269 27.02 0.96 -28.50
C THR A 269 25.82 1.09 -29.45
N GLU A 270 24.81 0.23 -29.31
CA GLU A 270 23.59 0.29 -30.10
C GLU A 270 22.78 1.56 -29.81
N ASN A 271 22.64 1.92 -28.53
CA ASN A 271 21.99 3.17 -28.15
C ASN A 271 22.70 4.40 -28.71
N GLN A 272 24.03 4.40 -28.74
CA GLN A 272 24.78 5.52 -29.32
C GLN A 272 24.56 5.62 -30.82
N ARG A 273 24.58 4.48 -31.54
CA ARG A 273 24.29 4.44 -32.97
C ARG A 273 22.88 4.94 -33.29
N LEU A 274 21.87 4.52 -32.52
CA LEU A 274 20.48 4.95 -32.71
C LEU A 274 20.30 6.44 -32.45
N LYS A 275 21.02 7.02 -31.47
CA LYS A 275 21.01 8.47 -31.23
C LYS A 275 21.55 9.24 -32.42
N ASP A 276 22.69 8.80 -32.98
CA ASP A 276 23.29 9.43 -34.16
C ASP A 276 22.36 9.34 -35.38
N GLU A 277 21.66 8.21 -35.55
CA GLU A 277 20.68 8.03 -36.63
C GLU A 277 19.46 8.94 -36.47
N ILE A 278 18.92 9.06 -35.25
CA ILE A 278 17.83 10.00 -34.94
C ILE A 278 18.25 11.45 -35.23
N GLU A 279 19.48 11.82 -34.89
CA GLU A 279 19.99 13.17 -35.14
C GLU A 279 20.13 13.48 -36.64
N ARG A 280 20.62 12.51 -37.42
CA ARG A 280 20.67 12.61 -38.89
C ARG A 280 19.28 12.77 -39.49
N LEU A 281 18.33 11.94 -39.07
CA LEU A 281 16.95 12.00 -39.55
C LEU A 281 16.27 13.32 -39.19
N ARG A 282 16.49 13.84 -37.97
CA ARG A 282 15.99 15.16 -37.56
C ARG A 282 16.56 16.29 -38.42
N THR A 283 17.85 16.24 -38.72
CA THR A 283 18.51 17.24 -39.57
C THR A 283 17.96 17.20 -41.00
N ALA A 284 17.80 15.99 -41.57
CA ALA A 284 17.21 15.81 -42.89
C ALA A 284 15.76 16.32 -42.95
N LEU A 285 14.97 16.08 -41.90
CA LEU A 285 13.58 16.55 -41.81
C LEU A 285 13.51 18.07 -41.67
N GLN A 286 14.40 18.70 -40.91
CA GLN A 286 14.51 20.17 -40.84
C GLN A 286 14.91 20.78 -42.20
N GLN A 287 15.84 20.18 -42.93
CA GLN A 287 16.25 20.63 -44.26
C GLN A 287 15.12 20.47 -45.30
N ALA A 288 14.36 19.39 -45.24
CA ALA A 288 13.19 19.18 -46.09
C ALA A 288 12.07 20.20 -45.79
N GLN A 289 11.84 20.52 -44.51
CA GLN A 289 10.88 21.55 -44.10
C GLN A 289 11.31 22.97 -44.50
N ALA A 290 12.62 23.27 -44.45
CA ALA A 290 13.16 24.55 -44.91
C ALA A 290 13.03 24.71 -46.44
N SER A 291 13.21 23.62 -47.19
CA SER A 291 13.07 23.60 -48.66
C SER A 291 11.61 23.62 -49.16
N SER A 292 10.64 23.37 -48.27
CA SER A 292 9.20 23.29 -48.59
C SER A 292 8.44 24.60 -48.31
N LYS A 293 9.11 25.67 -47.88
CA LYS A 293 8.49 26.97 -47.60
C LYS A 293 8.46 27.78 -48.91
N PRO A 294 7.28 28.10 -49.49
CA PRO A 294 7.21 28.86 -50.73
C PRO A 294 7.59 30.33 -50.46
N GLU A 295 8.28 30.96 -51.43
CA GLU A 295 8.43 32.43 -51.52
C GLU A 295 7.07 33.12 -51.70
#